data_AF-A0A9D4H6G4-F1
#
_entry.id   AF-A0A9D4H6G4-F1
#
_cell.length_a   1.000
_cell.length_b   1.000
_cell.length_c   1.000
_cell.angle_alpha   90.00
_cell.angle_beta   90.00
_cell.angle_gamma   90.00
#
_symmetry.space_group_name_H-M   'P 1'
#
loop_
_entity.id
_entity.type
_entity.pdbx_description
1 polymer ?
#
loop_
_entity_poly.entity_id
_entity_poly.type
_entity_poly.pdbx_seq_one_letter_code
_entity_poly.pdbx_strand_id
1 'polypeptide(L)' 'MKFKATESRYLVIKKGETTERFTFYPQNEEIPSIVTSPMTRLGKWFDASFQDRDNVKKLEQHVE' A
#
# COMPACT_ATOMS: atom_id res chain seq x y z
N MET A 1 -8.02 -4.39 -11.65
CA MET A 1 -6.80 -3.77 -11.09
C MET A 1 -5.60 -4.59 -11.55
N LYS A 2 -4.51 -3.95 -12.00
CA LYS A 2 -3.22 -4.60 -12.20
C LYS A 2 -2.34 -4.27 -11.00
N PHE A 3 -1.78 -5.28 -10.35
CA PHE A 3 -0.86 -5.07 -9.24
C PHE A 3 0.45 -4.47 -9.75
N LYS A 4 1.02 -3.51 -9.02
CA LYS A 4 2.30 -2.88 -9.35
C LYS A 4 3.24 -3.06 -8.16
N ALA A 5 4.18 -3.99 -8.27
CA ALA A 5 5.10 -4.30 -7.17
C ALA A 5 6.01 -3.10 -6.84
N THR A 6 6.46 -2.39 -7.86
CA THR A 6 7.34 -1.20 -7.75
C THR A 6 6.71 -0.01 -7.02
N GLU A 7 5.38 0.15 -7.06
CA GLU A 7 4.64 1.20 -6.34
C GLU A 7 4.20 0.75 -4.95
N SER A 8 4.36 -0.53 -4.62
CA SER A 8 3.96 -1.10 -3.32
C SER A 8 5.15 -1.18 -2.36
N ARG A 9 4.91 -1.20 -1.05
CA ARG A 9 5.93 -1.53 -0.05
C ARG A 9 5.41 -2.53 0.96
N TYR A 10 6.32 -3.34 1.49
CA TYR A 10 6.01 -4.25 2.60
C TYR A 10 6.71 -3.81 3.89
N LEU A 11 6.15 -4.23 5.02
CA LEU A 11 6.71 -4.08 6.36
C LEU A 11 6.49 -5.38 7.12
N VAL A 12 7.56 -6.03 7.57
CA VAL A 12 7.46 -7.23 8.42
C VAL A 12 7.87 -6.87 9.83
N ILE A 13 6.96 -7.09 10.78
CA ILE A 13 7.20 -6.87 12.21
C ILE A 13 7.26 -8.24 12.90
N LYS A 14 8.37 -8.52 13.57
CA LYS A 14 8.57 -9.74 14.35
C LYS A 14 9.06 -9.37 15.74
N LYS A 15 8.30 -9.76 16.77
CA LYS A 15 8.59 -9.43 18.18
C LYS A 15 8.73 -7.92 18.44
N GLY A 16 7.93 -7.09 17.74
CA GLY A 16 7.97 -5.64 17.87
C GLY A 16 9.09 -4.95 17.10
N GLU A 17 9.98 -5.70 16.47
CA GLU A 17 11.07 -5.17 15.65
C GLU A 17 10.80 -5.39 14.16
N THR A 18 11.26 -4.45 13.35
CA THR A 18 11.20 -4.56 11.89
C THR A 18 12.25 -5.54 11.39
N THR A 19 11.91 -6.37 10.39
CA THR A 19 12.86 -7.33 9.82
C THR A 19 12.78 -7.39 8.29
N GLU A 20 13.93 -7.47 7.63
CA GLU A 20 14.06 -7.61 6.16
C GLU A 20 14.41 -9.05 5.75
N ARG A 21 14.21 -10.02 6.66
CA ARG A 21 14.48 -11.44 6.39
C ARG A 21 13.55 -12.08 5.37
N PHE A 22 12.46 -11.41 5.01
CA PHE A 22 11.45 -11.93 4.09
C PHE A 22 11.31 -10.97 2.92
N THR A 23 11.39 -11.50 1.71
CA THR A 23 11.15 -10.75 0.48
C THR A 23 9.93 -11.30 -0.22
N PHE A 24 9.11 -10.41 -0.79
CA PHE A 24 7.86 -10.77 -1.45
C PHE A 24 8.01 -10.62 -2.97
N TYR A 25 7.61 -11.66 -3.70
CA TYR A 25 7.70 -11.72 -5.17
C TYR A 25 6.35 -12.00 -5.85
N PRO A 26 5.32 -11.16 -5.66
CA PRO A 26 4.09 -11.30 -6.45
C PRO A 26 4.40 -11.19 -7.94
N GLN A 27 3.89 -12.14 -8.74
CA GLN A 27 4.05 -12.12 -10.21
C GLN A 27 5.51 -12.04 -10.68
N ASN A 28 6.45 -12.62 -9.92
CA ASN A 28 7.91 -12.56 -10.18
C ASN A 28 8.52 -11.15 -10.10
N GLU A 29 7.80 -10.16 -9.58
CA GLU A 29 8.34 -8.82 -9.30
C GLU A 29 8.56 -8.66 -7.79
N GLU A 30 9.73 -8.16 -7.41
CA GLU A 30 10.02 -7.85 -6.00
C GLU A 30 9.21 -6.64 -5.52
N ILE A 31 8.52 -6.80 -4.38
CA ILE A 31 8.03 -5.63 -3.63
C ILE A 31 9.19 -5.12 -2.78
N PRO A 32 9.61 -3.86 -2.88
CA PRO A 32 10.64 -3.31 -2.01
C PRO A 32 10.15 -3.09 -0.55
N SER A 33 11.07 -3.18 0.40
CA SER A 33 10.82 -2.91 1.82
C SER A 33 10.58 -1.42 2.07
N ILE A 34 9.68 -1.09 3.00
CA ILE A 34 9.45 0.31 3.42
C ILE A 34 10.65 0.90 4.16
N VAL A 35 11.52 0.05 4.73
CA VAL A 35 12.72 0.49 5.46
C VAL A 35 13.80 0.95 4.49
N THR A 36 14.04 0.19 3.42
CA THR A 36 15.06 0.51 2.41
C THR A 36 14.58 1.51 1.37
N SER A 37 13.30 1.44 0.99
CA SER A 37 12.69 2.37 0.04
C SER A 37 11.43 2.97 0.64
N PRO A 38 11.55 4.02 1.47
CA PRO A 38 10.38 4.69 2.05
C PRO A 38 9.47 5.25 0.96
N MET A 39 8.15 5.17 1.18
CA MET A 39 7.18 5.80 0.28
C MET A 39 7.10 7.29 0.55
N THR A 40 7.08 8.07 -0.54
CA THR A 40 6.83 9.51 -0.46
C THR A 40 5.34 9.84 -0.29
N ARG A 41 4.43 8.92 -0.68
CA ARG A 41 2.98 9.10 -0.63
C ARG A 41 2.28 7.77 -0.35
N LEU A 42 1.24 7.79 0.49
CA LEU A 42 0.47 6.60 0.91
C LEU A 42 -0.72 6.27 -0.02
N GLY A 43 -0.82 6.94 -1.18
CA GLY A 43 -1.90 6.71 -2.13
C GLY A 43 -3.28 7.03 -1.58
N LYS A 44 -4.32 6.49 -2.23
CA LYS A 44 -5.71 6.63 -1.83
C LYS A 44 -6.06 5.55 -0.81
N TRP A 45 -6.72 5.95 0.28
CA TRP A 45 -7.30 5.00 1.23
C TRP A 45 -8.54 4.36 0.61
N PHE A 46 -8.55 3.04 0.54
CA PHE A 46 -9.72 2.26 0.15
C PHE A 46 -10.30 1.62 1.41
N ASP A 47 -11.62 1.55 1.49
CA ASP A 47 -12.30 0.75 2.51
C ASP A 47 -12.19 -0.75 2.18
N ALA A 48 -12.76 -1.61 3.04
CA ALA A 48 -12.73 -3.05 2.84
C ALA A 48 -13.60 -3.52 1.64
N SER A 49 -14.35 -2.61 1.02
CA SER A 49 -15.10 -2.91 -0.19
C SER A 49 -14.19 -2.71 -1.41
N PHE A 50 -14.41 -3.52 -2.45
CA PHE A 50 -13.72 -3.33 -3.73
C PHE A 50 -14.30 -2.14 -4.52
N GLN A 51 -15.06 -1.27 -3.87
CA GLN A 51 -15.78 -0.15 -4.48
C GLN A 51 -15.34 1.14 -3.81
N ASP A 52 -15.11 2.18 -4.59
CA ASP A 52 -14.61 3.46 -4.11
C ASP A 52 -15.76 4.47 -3.86
N ARG A 53 -16.97 3.97 -3.60
CA ARG A 53 -18.20 4.79 -3.55
C ARG A 53 -18.17 5.80 -2.41
N ASP A 54 -17.73 5.38 -1.23
CA ASP A 54 -17.76 6.25 -0.05
C ASP A 54 -16.69 7.34 -0.11
N ASN A 55 -15.56 7.06 -0.76
CA ASN A 55 -14.51 8.06 -0.95
C ASN A 55 -14.90 9.11 -1.99
N VAL A 56 -15.60 8.72 -3.08
CA VAL A 56 -16.16 9.66 -4.05
C VAL A 56 -17.18 10.58 -3.39
N LYS A 57 -18.12 10.04 -2.60
CA LYS A 57 -19.09 10.85 -1.85
C LYS A 57 -18.43 11.85 -0.91
N LYS A 58 -17.40 11.44 -0.16
CA LYS A 58 -16.66 12.34 0.75
C LYS A 58 -15.96 13.47 0.01
N LEU A 59 -15.42 13.21 -1.18
CA LEU A 59 -14.78 14.22 -2.01
C LEU A 59 -15.79 15.23 -2.54
N GLU A 60 -16.96 14.78 -3.00
CA GLU A 60 -18.04 15.67 -3.48
C GLU A 60 -18.55 16.60 -2.38
N GLN A 61 -18.62 16.13 -1.13
CA GLN A 61 -19.05 16.94 0.02
C GLN A 61 -18.04 18.02 0.46
N HIS A 62 -16.77 17.94 0.06
CA HIS A 62 -15.75 18.94 0.40
C HIS A 62 -15.56 20.01 -0.70
N VAL A 63 -16.33 19.94 -1.78
CA VAL A 63 -16.29 20.89 -2.91
C VAL A 63 -17.42 21.93 -2.82
N GLU A 64 -18.21 21.91 -1.75
CA GLU A 64 -19.25 22.92 -1.45
C GLU A 64 -18.79 23.95 -0.41
#